data_AF-A0AAD4GJN5-F1
#
_entry.id   AF-A0AAD4GJN5-F1
#
_cell.length_a   1.000
_cell.length_b   1.000
_cell.length_c   1.000
_cell.angle_alpha   90.00
_cell.angle_beta   90.00
_cell.angle_gamma   90.00
#
_symmetry.space_group_name_H-M   'P 1'
#
loop_
_entity.id
_entity.type
_entity.pdbx_description
1 polymer ?
#
loop_
_entity_poly.entity_id
_entity_poly.type
_entity_poly.pdbx_seq_one_letter_code
_entity_poly.pdbx_strand_id
1 'polypeptide(L)'
;MPVYIHTSSPTLLSGSSGVFDSKQHSPTQNPLSLGATPSPSPVSSLPASSIPDVIRWFLYLDEHEERNKDGITFAPFGPILEDNGFLRISQLTSPFFQASDLAKLLSVKLGTAILILQYVQTDLHAIRSGKLVFPKKP
;
A
#
# COMPACT_ATOMS: atom_id res chain seq x y z
N MET A 1 -13.37 43.80 14.92
CA MET A 1 -12.80 44.00 13.58
C MET A 1 -13.22 42.81 12.71
N PRO A 2 -13.79 43.05 11.52
CA PRO A 2 -14.65 42.12 10.79
C PRO A 2 -13.91 41.03 9.99
N VAL A 3 -14.66 39.96 9.73
CA VAL A 3 -14.35 38.81 8.87
C VAL A 3 -14.51 39.22 7.40
N TYR A 4 -13.53 38.94 6.55
CA TYR A 4 -13.65 39.00 5.09
C TYR A 4 -13.53 37.61 4.49
N ILE A 5 -14.63 37.13 3.91
CA ILE A 5 -14.69 35.94 3.07
C ILE A 5 -14.72 36.45 1.63
N HIS A 6 -13.67 36.19 0.85
CA HIS A 6 -13.67 36.50 -0.58
C HIS A 6 -14.12 35.27 -1.36
N THR A 7 -15.28 35.40 -1.97
CA THR A 7 -15.90 34.51 -2.95
C THR A 7 -15.25 34.72 -4.31
N SER A 8 -14.87 33.65 -5.01
CA SER A 8 -14.67 33.68 -6.46
C SER A 8 -15.05 32.33 -7.07
N SER A 9 -16.16 32.33 -7.80
CA SER A 9 -16.64 31.25 -8.67
C SER A 9 -15.75 31.10 -9.92
N PRO A 10 -15.62 29.90 -10.51
CA PRO A 10 -15.16 29.76 -11.87
C PRO A 10 -16.33 29.64 -12.87
N THR A 11 -16.30 30.56 -13.85
CA THR A 11 -17.13 30.68 -15.05
C THR A 11 -16.91 29.52 -16.03
N LEU A 12 -17.99 29.00 -16.62
CA LEU A 12 -17.97 28.11 -17.80
C LEU A 12 -18.15 28.91 -19.09
N LEU A 13 -17.28 28.69 -20.09
CA LEU A 13 -17.46 28.99 -21.53
C LEU A 13 -16.38 28.18 -22.29
N SER A 14 -16.73 27.14 -23.06
CA SER A 14 -17.14 27.12 -24.47
C SER A 14 -16.11 27.73 -25.46
N GLY A 15 -15.61 26.92 -26.40
CA GLY A 15 -14.81 27.43 -27.54
C GLY A 15 -14.03 26.41 -28.38
N SER A 16 -14.70 25.90 -29.43
CA SER A 16 -14.25 25.36 -30.74
C SER A 16 -12.77 25.16 -31.12
N SER A 17 -12.55 23.98 -31.72
CA SER A 17 -11.95 23.68 -33.04
C SER A 17 -10.57 24.24 -33.41
N GLY A 18 -9.60 23.32 -33.52
CA GLY A 18 -8.34 23.50 -34.23
C GLY A 18 -8.01 22.26 -35.06
N VAL A 19 -8.07 22.43 -36.38
CA VAL A 19 -7.69 21.49 -37.44
C VAL A 19 -6.16 21.31 -37.47
N PHE A 20 -5.68 20.07 -37.66
CA PHE A 20 -4.45 19.85 -38.40
C PHE A 20 -4.57 18.59 -39.27
N ASP A 21 -4.44 18.81 -40.57
CA ASP A 21 -4.38 17.85 -41.66
C ASP A 21 -2.92 17.44 -41.89
N SER A 22 -2.65 16.14 -42.06
CA SER A 22 -1.75 15.63 -43.12
C SER A 22 -1.50 14.13 -43.07
N LYS A 23 -1.82 13.49 -44.21
CA LYS A 23 -1.11 12.41 -44.90
C LYS A 23 -0.95 11.02 -44.25
N GLN A 24 -1.60 10.02 -44.86
CA GLN A 24 -1.06 9.13 -45.92
C GLN A 24 -1.55 7.66 -45.83
N HIS A 25 -1.97 7.15 -46.99
CA HIS A 25 -1.99 5.76 -47.49
C HIS A 25 -3.15 4.82 -47.09
N SER A 26 -3.98 4.50 -48.09
CA SER A 26 -4.68 3.19 -48.25
C SER A 26 -3.66 2.15 -48.77
N PRO A 27 -3.86 0.80 -48.72
CA PRO A 27 -5.15 0.08 -48.84
C PRO A 27 -5.28 -1.26 -48.06
N THR A 28 -6.43 -1.93 -48.23
CA THR A 28 -6.65 -3.40 -48.33
C THR A 28 -7.66 -3.99 -47.34
N GLN A 29 -8.63 -4.73 -47.89
CA GLN A 29 -9.74 -5.40 -47.22
C GLN A 29 -9.39 -6.81 -46.68
N ASN A 30 -10.08 -7.18 -45.58
CA ASN A 30 -10.54 -8.51 -45.10
C ASN A 30 -9.59 -9.45 -44.32
N PRO A 31 -10.11 -10.44 -43.53
CA PRO A 31 -11.35 -10.49 -42.71
C PRO A 31 -11.13 -11.05 -41.27
N LEU A 32 -12.13 -10.90 -40.39
CA LEU A 32 -12.44 -11.72 -39.19
C LEU A 32 -11.27 -12.33 -38.36
N SER A 33 -11.08 -11.84 -37.14
CA SER A 33 -10.60 -12.69 -36.04
C SER A 33 -11.31 -12.31 -34.74
N LEU A 34 -12.13 -13.25 -34.26
CA LEU A 34 -12.80 -13.22 -32.97
C LEU A 34 -11.76 -13.18 -31.83
N GLY A 35 -12.04 -12.35 -30.83
CA GLY A 35 -11.77 -12.67 -29.42
C GLY A 35 -10.31 -12.78 -29.00
N ALA A 36 -9.67 -11.66 -28.69
CA ALA A 36 -8.59 -11.63 -27.72
C ALA A 36 -9.08 -10.91 -26.46
N THR A 37 -9.77 -11.65 -25.59
CA THR A 37 -9.96 -11.27 -24.19
C THR A 37 -8.57 -11.07 -23.57
N PRO A 38 -8.26 -9.94 -22.91
CA PRO A 38 -7.06 -9.85 -22.10
C PRO A 38 -7.18 -10.91 -21.00
N SER A 39 -6.32 -11.93 -21.05
CA SER A 39 -6.21 -12.92 -19.99
C SER A 39 -5.91 -12.19 -18.69
N PRO A 40 -6.71 -12.35 -17.62
CA PRO A 40 -6.28 -11.90 -16.31
C PRO A 40 -5.04 -12.72 -15.96
N SER A 41 -3.90 -12.06 -15.79
CA SER A 41 -2.74 -12.67 -15.15
C SER A 41 -3.21 -13.34 -13.86
N PRO A 42 -2.76 -14.55 -13.51
CA PRO A 42 -3.07 -15.12 -12.22
C PRO A 42 -2.48 -14.16 -11.18
N VAL A 43 -3.36 -13.44 -10.47
CA VAL A 43 -2.99 -12.85 -9.19
C VAL A 43 -2.51 -14.01 -8.34
N SER A 44 -1.20 -14.13 -8.19
CA SER A 44 -0.58 -15.12 -7.32
C SER A 44 -0.97 -14.74 -5.90
N SER A 45 -2.16 -15.15 -5.49
CA SER A 45 -2.67 -14.99 -4.15
C SER A 45 -1.87 -15.94 -3.28
N LEU A 46 -0.82 -15.43 -2.65
CA LEU A 46 -0.09 -16.22 -1.67
C LEU A 46 -1.06 -16.76 -0.61
N PRO A 47 -0.89 -18.01 -0.19
CA PRO A 47 -1.74 -18.58 0.84
C PRO A 47 -1.57 -17.73 2.09
N ALA A 48 -2.67 -17.40 2.75
CA ALA A 48 -2.66 -16.55 3.95
C ALA A 48 -1.63 -17.03 4.99
N SER A 49 -1.28 -18.31 5.02
CA SER A 49 -0.21 -18.90 5.84
C SER A 49 1.21 -18.34 5.60
N SER A 50 1.46 -17.55 4.56
CA SER A 50 2.78 -16.96 4.28
C SER A 50 2.96 -15.56 4.88
N ILE A 51 1.88 -14.93 5.35
CA ILE A 51 1.93 -13.62 6.00
C ILE A 51 2.22 -13.86 7.49
N PRO A 52 3.28 -13.26 8.05
CA PRO A 52 3.65 -13.46 9.45
C PRO A 52 2.58 -12.90 10.40
N ASP A 53 2.50 -13.50 11.58
CA ASP A 53 1.80 -12.91 12.71
C ASP A 53 2.52 -11.65 13.21
N VAL A 54 1.78 -10.76 13.89
CA VAL A 54 2.34 -9.48 14.34
C VAL A 54 3.51 -9.66 15.31
N ILE A 55 3.42 -10.61 16.25
CA ILE A 55 4.46 -10.84 17.27
C ILE A 55 5.77 -11.21 16.61
N ARG A 56 5.76 -12.22 15.74
CA ARG A 56 6.95 -12.69 15.04
C ARG A 56 7.54 -11.60 14.14
N TRP A 57 6.69 -10.80 13.51
CA TRP A 57 7.16 -9.72 12.66
C TRP A 57 7.90 -8.64 13.46
N PHE A 58 7.37 -8.22 14.62
CA PHE A 58 8.08 -7.25 15.47
C PHE A 58 9.39 -7.82 16.04
N LEU A 59 9.44 -9.10 16.43
CA LEU A 59 10.69 -9.76 16.83
C LEU A 59 11.72 -9.76 15.70
N TYR A 60 11.29 -10.06 14.47
CA TYR A 60 12.17 -10.00 13.30
C TYR A 60 12.73 -8.60 13.04
N LEU A 61 11.95 -7.53 13.30
CA LEU A 61 12.46 -6.17 13.16
C LEU A 61 13.61 -5.88 14.14
N ASP A 62 13.55 -6.41 15.36
CA ASP A 62 14.60 -6.23 16.36
C ASP A 62 15.91 -6.95 15.98
N GLU A 63 15.78 -8.12 15.34
CA GLU A 63 16.92 -8.91 14.85
C GLU A 63 17.56 -8.34 13.58
N HIS A 64 16.86 -7.45 12.87
CA HIS A 64 17.32 -6.95 11.57
C HIS A 64 18.25 -5.73 11.73
N GLU A 65 19.54 -5.95 11.51
CA GLU A 65 20.61 -4.96 11.71
C GLU A 65 20.32 -3.61 11.05
N GLU A 66 19.81 -3.58 9.82
CA GLU A 66 19.50 -2.31 9.13
C GLU A 66 18.29 -1.55 9.66
N ARG A 67 17.32 -2.25 10.25
CA ARG A 67 16.03 -1.66 10.65
C ARG A 67 16.02 -1.25 12.12
N ASN A 68 16.90 -1.88 12.91
CA ASN A 68 17.14 -1.56 14.31
C ASN A 68 18.42 -0.70 14.50
N LYS A 69 18.92 -0.03 13.45
CA LYS A 69 20.12 0.85 13.56
C LYS A 69 19.94 1.98 14.57
N ASP A 70 18.70 2.46 14.72
CA ASP A 70 18.37 3.56 15.63
C ASP A 70 18.08 3.10 17.07
N GLY A 71 18.24 1.80 17.37
CA GLY A 71 18.03 1.23 18.71
C GLY A 71 16.56 1.22 19.16
N ILE A 72 15.62 1.19 18.21
CA ILE A 72 14.19 1.11 18.51
C ILE A 72 13.82 -0.35 18.75
N THR A 73 13.42 -0.67 19.98
CA THR A 73 12.90 -2.00 20.31
C THR A 73 11.43 -2.14 19.91
N PHE A 74 11.16 -3.08 19.03
CA PHE A 74 9.89 -3.32 18.35
C PHE A 74 9.08 -4.46 18.98
N ALA A 75 9.73 -5.47 19.56
CA ALA A 75 9.08 -6.66 20.14
C ALA A 75 7.92 -6.37 21.10
N PRO A 76 7.96 -5.34 21.98
CA PRO A 76 6.85 -5.04 22.89
C PRO A 76 5.54 -4.66 22.19
N PHE A 77 5.59 -4.20 20.93
CA PHE A 77 4.40 -3.76 20.20
C PHE A 77 3.55 -4.92 19.66
N GLY A 78 4.16 -6.10 19.46
CA GLY A 78 3.47 -7.28 18.95
C GLY A 78 2.31 -7.73 19.84
N PRO A 79 2.54 -8.02 21.13
CA PRO A 79 1.47 -8.41 22.06
C PRO A 79 0.38 -7.34 22.19
N ILE A 80 0.73 -6.06 22.22
CA ILE A 80 -0.25 -4.96 22.28
C ILE A 80 -1.20 -5.01 21.08
N LEU A 81 -0.68 -5.27 19.88
CA LEU A 81 -1.49 -5.40 18.68
C LEU A 81 -2.34 -6.68 18.68
N GLU A 82 -1.79 -7.80 19.14
CA GLU A 82 -2.54 -9.05 19.27
C GLU A 82 -3.72 -8.92 20.24
N ASP A 83 -3.50 -8.30 21.41
CA ASP A 83 -4.53 -8.01 22.42
C ASP A 83 -5.66 -7.11 21.87
N ASN A 84 -5.36 -6.29 20.86
CA ASN A 84 -6.32 -5.44 20.16
C ASN A 84 -6.91 -6.09 18.89
N GLY A 85 -6.69 -7.40 18.69
CA GLY A 85 -7.28 -8.17 17.60
C GLY A 85 -6.52 -8.11 16.27
N PHE A 86 -5.34 -7.49 16.23
CA PHE A 86 -4.46 -7.51 15.07
C PHE A 86 -3.56 -8.74 15.13
N LEU A 87 -3.97 -9.81 14.47
CA LEU A 87 -3.23 -11.07 14.41
C LEU A 87 -2.12 -11.06 13.35
N ARG A 88 -2.26 -10.25 12.29
CA ARG A 88 -1.38 -10.25 11.12
C ARG A 88 -1.03 -8.86 10.65
N ILE A 89 0.19 -8.70 10.14
CA ILE A 89 0.67 -7.40 9.64
C ILE A 89 -0.15 -6.86 8.46
N SER A 90 -0.81 -7.72 7.68
CA SER A 90 -1.71 -7.30 6.60
C SER A 90 -2.89 -6.47 7.10
N GLN A 91 -3.34 -6.66 8.34
CA GLN A 91 -4.45 -5.91 8.93
C GLN A 91 -4.05 -4.45 9.22
N LEU A 92 -2.76 -4.18 9.42
CA LEU A 92 -2.22 -2.83 9.64
C LEU A 92 -2.24 -1.97 8.37
N THR A 93 -2.44 -2.58 7.19
CA THR A 93 -2.61 -1.88 5.91
C THR A 93 -4.06 -1.58 5.54
N SER A 94 -4.98 -1.76 6.50
CA SER A 94 -6.39 -1.42 6.30
C SER A 94 -6.54 0.07 5.93
N PRO A 95 -7.39 0.43 4.95
CA PRO A 95 -7.64 1.83 4.61
C PRO A 95 -8.29 2.61 5.78
N PHE A 96 -8.84 1.91 6.76
CA PHE A 96 -9.47 2.50 7.96
C PHE A 96 -8.50 2.62 9.15
N PHE A 97 -7.25 2.17 9.01
CA PHE A 97 -6.28 2.17 10.09
C PHE A 97 -5.11 3.10 9.75
N GLN A 98 -5.04 4.25 10.40
CA GLN A 98 -4.06 5.30 10.08
C GLN A 98 -2.86 5.27 11.03
N ALA A 99 -1.77 5.93 10.63
CA ALA A 99 -0.57 6.07 11.46
C ALA A 99 -0.86 6.74 12.82
N SER A 100 -1.80 7.69 12.86
CA SER A 100 -2.25 8.35 14.09
C SER A 100 -2.95 7.39 15.05
N ASP A 101 -3.74 6.45 14.53
CA ASP A 101 -4.42 5.41 15.33
C ASP A 101 -3.40 4.43 15.89
N LEU A 102 -2.44 3.99 15.05
CA LEU A 102 -1.34 3.13 15.49
C LEU A 102 -0.46 3.82 16.54
N ALA A 103 -0.17 5.11 16.39
CA ALA A 103 0.61 5.88 17.36
C ALA A 103 -0.07 5.92 18.74
N LYS A 104 -1.38 6.16 18.76
CA LYS A 104 -2.19 6.14 19.99
C LYS A 104 -2.23 4.74 20.59
N LEU A 105 -2.47 3.72 19.76
CA LEU A 105 -2.61 2.33 20.20
C LEU A 105 -1.33 1.82 20.87
N LEU A 106 -0.17 2.12 20.29
CA LEU A 106 1.12 1.70 20.81
C LEU A 106 1.73 2.68 21.81
N SER A 107 1.07 3.82 22.07
CA SER A 107 1.61 4.92 22.88
C SER A 107 3.01 5.38 22.43
N VAL A 108 3.21 5.49 21.11
CA VAL A 108 4.49 5.91 20.49
C VAL A 108 4.36 7.25 19.77
N LYS A 109 5.51 7.84 19.40
CA LYS A 109 5.53 9.04 18.56
C LYS A 109 4.98 8.71 17.16
N LEU A 110 4.31 9.68 16.53
CA LEU A 110 3.75 9.53 15.18
C LEU A 110 4.81 9.06 14.16
N GLY A 111 6.05 9.56 14.26
CA GLY A 111 7.14 9.13 13.38
C GLY A 111 7.45 7.63 13.49
N THR A 112 7.43 7.07 14.71
CA THR A 112 7.62 5.63 14.93
C THR A 112 6.47 4.82 14.33
N ALA A 113 5.23 5.30 14.48
CA ALA A 113 4.07 4.64 13.86
C ALA A 113 4.13 4.66 12.33
N ILE A 114 4.54 5.79 11.74
CA ILE A 114 4.77 5.89 10.28
C ILE A 114 5.83 4.90 9.84
N LEU A 115 6.95 4.81 10.56
CA LEU A 115 8.03 3.88 10.27
C LEU A 115 7.55 2.42 10.31
N ILE A 116 6.77 2.04 11.32
CA ILE A 116 6.17 0.71 11.42
C ILE A 116 5.31 0.42 10.19
N LEU A 117 4.42 1.35 9.78
CA LEU A 117 3.58 1.16 8.60
C LEU A 117 4.40 1.05 7.29
N GLN A 118 5.50 1.81 7.17
CA GLN A 118 6.41 1.69 6.02
C GLN A 118 7.07 0.31 5.95
N TYR A 119 7.51 -0.22 7.08
CA TYR A 119 8.06 -1.58 7.15
C TYR A 119 7.00 -2.63 6.80
N VAL A 120 5.76 -2.49 7.30
CA VAL A 120 4.66 -3.39 6.95
C VAL A 120 4.44 -3.41 5.43
N GLN A 121 4.34 -2.23 4.80
CA GLN A 121 4.12 -2.15 3.36
C GLN A 121 5.27 -2.78 2.55
N THR A 122 6.51 -2.49 2.96
CA THR A 122 7.72 -3.03 2.31
C THR A 122 7.77 -4.55 2.42
N ASP A 123 7.50 -5.10 3.60
CA ASP A 123 7.56 -6.54 3.85
C ASP A 123 6.41 -7.28 3.19
N LEU A 124 5.19 -6.72 3.21
CA LEU A 124 4.07 -7.30 2.47
C LEU A 124 4.35 -7.34 0.97
N HIS A 125 4.97 -6.30 0.42
CA HIS A 125 5.39 -6.31 -0.99
C HIS A 125 6.47 -7.35 -1.26
N ALA A 126 7.46 -7.50 -0.37
CA ALA A 126 8.52 -8.50 -0.50
C ALA A 126 7.98 -9.94 -0.40
N ILE A 127 7.08 -10.20 0.55
CA ILE A 127 6.36 -11.48 0.70
C ILE A 127 5.55 -11.75 -0.58
N ARG A 128 4.79 -10.76 -1.06
CA ARG A 128 3.99 -10.86 -2.30
C ARG A 128 4.83 -11.19 -3.53
N SER A 129 6.06 -10.69 -3.55
CA SER A 129 7.03 -10.93 -4.62
C SER A 129 7.83 -12.22 -4.44
N GLY A 130 7.60 -13.00 -3.37
CA GLY A 130 8.38 -14.18 -3.03
C GLY A 130 9.84 -13.90 -2.63
N LYS A 131 10.21 -12.63 -2.41
CA LYS A 131 11.58 -12.20 -2.06
C LYS A 131 11.88 -12.35 -0.57
N LEU A 132 10.84 -12.45 0.25
CA LEU A 132 10.96 -12.60 1.69
C LEU A 132 10.04 -13.73 2.15
N VAL A 133 10.64 -14.72 2.78
CA VAL A 133 9.94 -15.87 3.36
C VAL A 133 10.16 -15.84 4.86
N PHE A 134 9.10 -15.54 5.61
CA PHE A 134 9.13 -15.73 7.05
C PHE A 134 9.14 -17.23 7.35
N PRO A 135 9.99 -17.71 8.27
CA PRO A 135 9.94 -19.10 8.66
C PRO A 135 8.55 -19.40 9.21
N LYS A 136 7.97 -20.55 8.86
CA LYS A 136 6.67 -20.97 9.41
C LYS A 136 6.87 -21.42 10.86
N LYS A 137 5.82 -21.37 11.69
CA LYS A 137 5.87 -22.04 13.02
C LYS A 137 6.14 -23.54 12.79
N PRO A 138 6.97 -24.19 13.62
CA PRO A 138 7.02 -25.66 13.66
C PRO A 138 5.67 -26.26 14.07
#